data_AF-A7TD51-F1
#
_entry.id   AF-A7TD51-F1
#
_cell.length_a   1.000
_cell.length_b   1.000
_cell.length_c   1.000
_cell.angle_alpha   90.00
_cell.angle_beta   90.00
_cell.angle_gamma   90.00
#
_symmetry.space_group_name_H-M   'P 1'
#
loop_
_entity.id
_entity.type
_entity.pdbx_description
1 polymer ?
#
loop_
_entity_poly.entity_id
_entity_poly.type
_entity_poly.pdbx_seq_one_letter_code
_entity_poly.pdbx_strand_id
1 'polypeptide(L)'
;MILGQVGIGTTSPNGALEISSTNQGLIIPRVSLIASNVSQPVINPNGSQILSGTMVYNTATAGTSPNNVIPGFYFWDGSKWLRVTTQTSTSNTDWSITGNTGTTAGTNFIGTSDATDLVTKTDNAERMRITATGNVGIGTNSPEGKSGSPGSAIDDLLDYVTFKNNGNIGIGTTTPTEKLE
;
A
#
# COMPACT_ATOMS: atom_id res chain seq x y z
N MET A 1 -10.20 -46.72 10.36
CA MET A 1 -11.27 -45.74 10.09
C MET A 1 -11.03 -45.21 8.69
N ILE A 2 -11.91 -45.50 7.73
CA ILE A 2 -11.81 -44.90 6.39
C ILE A 2 -12.44 -43.51 6.52
N LEU A 3 -11.66 -42.46 6.29
CA LEU A 3 -12.20 -41.11 6.16
C LEU A 3 -12.93 -41.07 4.81
N GLY A 4 -14.26 -41.01 4.83
CA GLY A 4 -15.07 -40.88 3.61
C GLY A 4 -14.99 -39.45 3.09
N GLN A 5 -14.56 -39.27 1.84
CA GLN A 5 -14.66 -38.00 1.13
C GLN A 5 -16.12 -37.75 0.76
N VAL A 6 -16.58 -36.50 0.83
CA VAL A 6 -17.92 -36.10 0.40
C VAL A 6 -17.83 -35.44 -0.98
N GLY A 7 -18.46 -36.07 -1.99
CA GLY A 7 -18.64 -35.49 -3.32
C GLY A 7 -20.09 -35.06 -3.52
N ILE A 8 -20.32 -33.83 -3.96
CA ILE A 8 -21.62 -33.33 -4.43
C ILE A 8 -21.46 -32.97 -5.91
N GLY A 9 -22.13 -33.70 -6.80
CA GLY A 9 -21.96 -33.54 -8.24
C GLY A 9 -20.69 -34.19 -8.83
N THR A 10 -19.93 -34.96 -8.03
CA THR A 10 -18.78 -35.76 -8.47
C THR A 10 -18.73 -37.09 -7.71
N THR A 11 -18.33 -38.18 -8.38
CA THR A 11 -18.14 -39.51 -7.76
C THR A 11 -16.69 -39.76 -7.33
N SER A 12 -15.77 -38.88 -7.73
CA SER A 12 -14.33 -38.98 -7.45
C SER A 12 -13.82 -37.65 -6.89
N PRO A 13 -14.23 -37.27 -5.66
CA PRO A 13 -13.79 -36.04 -5.03
C PRO A 13 -12.26 -36.02 -4.80
N ASN A 14 -11.63 -34.87 -4.98
CA ASN A 14 -10.20 -34.62 -4.81
C ASN A 14 -9.84 -34.10 -3.41
N GLY A 15 -10.84 -33.89 -2.54
CA GLY A 15 -10.68 -33.37 -1.19
C GLY A 15 -11.70 -33.95 -0.22
N ALA A 16 -11.66 -33.51 1.04
CA ALA A 16 -12.61 -33.99 2.06
C ALA A 16 -14.07 -33.62 1.72
N LEU A 17 -14.28 -32.49 1.04
CA LEU A 17 -15.53 -32.06 0.44
C LEU A 17 -15.23 -31.46 -0.94
N GLU A 18 -15.85 -31.98 -1.99
CA GLU A 18 -15.85 -31.37 -3.33
C GLU A 18 -17.29 -31.15 -3.82
N ILE A 19 -17.56 -29.92 -4.29
CA ILE A 19 -18.84 -29.55 -4.91
C ILE A 19 -18.55 -29.19 -6.36
N SER A 20 -18.99 -30.03 -7.30
CA SER A 20 -18.84 -29.82 -8.73
C SER A 20 -20.18 -29.42 -9.34
N SER A 21 -20.28 -28.18 -9.83
CA SER A 21 -21.45 -27.66 -10.54
C SER A 21 -21.03 -26.57 -11.52
N THR A 22 -21.71 -26.48 -12.66
CA THR A 22 -21.47 -25.44 -13.67
C THR A 22 -22.40 -24.24 -13.53
N ASN A 23 -23.48 -24.36 -12.74
CA ASN A 23 -24.54 -23.35 -12.68
C ASN A 23 -25.18 -23.15 -11.29
N GLN A 24 -24.75 -23.88 -10.27
CA GLN A 24 -25.22 -23.73 -8.89
C GLN A 24 -24.05 -23.38 -7.97
N GLY A 25 -24.30 -22.48 -7.02
CA GLY A 25 -23.32 -22.07 -6.01
C GLY A 25 -23.55 -22.74 -4.66
N LEU A 26 -22.62 -22.48 -3.74
CA LEU A 26 -22.77 -22.84 -2.32
C LEU A 26 -23.48 -21.73 -1.57
N ILE A 27 -24.64 -22.04 -0.98
CA ILE A 27 -25.27 -21.18 0.04
C ILE A 27 -24.70 -21.56 1.41
N ILE A 28 -23.84 -20.71 1.94
CA ILE A 28 -23.37 -20.84 3.33
C ILE A 28 -24.44 -20.31 4.32
N PRO A 29 -24.40 -20.71 5.60
CA PRO A 29 -25.38 -20.28 6.60
C PRO A 29 -25.51 -18.75 6.66
N ARG A 30 -26.75 -18.25 6.54
CA ARG A 30 -27.07 -16.83 6.65
C ARG A 30 -27.45 -16.52 8.09
N VAL A 31 -26.70 -15.63 8.73
CA VAL A 31 -26.86 -15.32 10.16
C VAL A 31 -26.87 -13.82 10.40
N SER A 32 -27.61 -13.37 11.40
CA SER A 32 -27.61 -11.97 11.84
C SER A 32 -26.56 -11.79 12.94
N LEU A 33 -25.32 -11.46 12.57
CA LEU A 33 -24.26 -11.19 13.56
C LEU A 33 -24.59 -9.93 14.37
N ILE A 34 -24.21 -9.92 15.64
CA ILE A 34 -24.48 -8.80 16.56
C ILE A 34 -23.26 -7.88 16.76
N ALA A 35 -22.05 -8.41 16.69
CA ALA A 35 -20.77 -7.68 16.71
C ALA A 35 -19.66 -8.61 16.21
N SER A 36 -18.54 -8.06 15.74
CA SER A 36 -17.44 -8.89 15.21
C SER A 36 -16.70 -9.66 16.31
N ASN A 37 -16.69 -9.16 17.55
CA ASN A 37 -16.02 -9.80 18.69
C ASN A 37 -16.93 -10.77 19.48
N VAL A 38 -18.08 -11.17 18.93
CA VAL A 38 -19.05 -12.05 19.59
C VAL A 38 -19.37 -13.22 18.68
N SER A 39 -19.16 -14.46 19.15
CA SER A 39 -19.38 -15.67 18.34
C SER A 39 -20.87 -15.95 18.09
N GLN A 40 -21.74 -15.61 19.04
CA GLN A 40 -23.18 -15.70 18.87
C GLN A 40 -23.67 -14.82 17.70
N PRO A 41 -24.73 -15.23 16.98
CA PRO A 41 -25.62 -16.36 17.27
C PRO A 41 -25.11 -17.73 16.79
N VAL A 42 -23.90 -17.81 16.21
CA VAL A 42 -23.37 -19.07 15.71
C VAL A 42 -22.88 -19.92 16.88
N ILE A 43 -23.35 -21.16 16.96
CA ILE A 43 -23.01 -22.11 18.02
C ILE A 43 -22.36 -23.36 17.44
N ASN A 44 -21.49 -24.00 18.23
CA ASN A 44 -21.06 -25.35 17.95
C ASN A 44 -22.15 -26.32 18.45
N PRO A 45 -22.71 -27.19 17.59
CA PRO A 45 -23.75 -28.13 18.01
C PRO A 45 -23.28 -29.11 19.09
N ASN A 46 -21.96 -29.30 19.25
CA ASN A 46 -21.38 -30.15 20.29
C ASN A 46 -21.17 -29.41 21.63
N GLY A 47 -21.65 -28.18 21.78
CA GLY A 47 -21.60 -27.40 23.02
C GLY A 47 -20.26 -26.69 23.32
N SER A 48 -19.19 -27.01 22.59
CA SER A 48 -17.91 -26.29 22.67
C SER A 48 -17.97 -24.90 22.02
N GLN A 49 -16.87 -24.15 22.05
CA GLN A 49 -16.76 -22.93 21.23
C GLN A 49 -16.76 -23.29 19.73
N ILE A 50 -17.20 -22.34 18.88
CA ILE A 50 -17.02 -22.46 17.44
C ILE A 50 -15.53 -22.46 17.10
N LEU A 51 -15.14 -23.26 16.11
CA LEU A 51 -13.74 -23.40 15.73
C LEU A 51 -13.33 -22.30 14.74
N SER A 52 -12.04 -21.93 14.75
CA SER A 52 -11.47 -21.06 13.72
C SER A 52 -11.69 -21.67 12.33
N GLY A 53 -12.03 -20.84 11.35
CA GLY A 53 -12.45 -21.24 10.01
C GLY A 53 -13.95 -21.50 9.84
N THR A 54 -14.77 -21.37 10.89
CA THR A 54 -16.24 -21.38 10.75
C THR A 54 -16.67 -20.23 9.84
N MET A 55 -17.42 -20.50 8.77
CA MET A 55 -17.85 -19.49 7.78
C MET A 55 -19.36 -19.25 7.80
N VAL A 56 -19.76 -17.98 7.66
CA VAL A 56 -21.17 -17.56 7.56
C VAL A 56 -21.34 -16.37 6.62
N TYR A 57 -22.55 -16.16 6.11
CA TYR A 57 -22.95 -14.91 5.48
C TYR A 57 -23.71 -14.06 6.49
N ASN A 58 -23.13 -12.96 6.94
CA ASN A 58 -23.81 -12.01 7.80
C ASN A 58 -24.90 -11.24 7.03
N THR A 59 -26.08 -11.11 7.61
CA THR A 59 -27.20 -10.32 7.05
C THR A 59 -27.48 -9.02 7.79
N ALA A 60 -26.78 -8.75 8.89
CA ALA A 60 -27.06 -7.61 9.76
C ALA A 60 -26.06 -6.46 9.59
N THR A 61 -26.54 -5.24 9.83
CA THR A 61 -25.70 -4.09 10.19
C THR A 61 -25.84 -3.88 11.69
N ALA A 62 -24.81 -4.19 12.47
CA ALA A 62 -24.88 -4.22 13.93
C ALA A 62 -23.52 -3.91 14.59
N GLY A 63 -23.50 -3.88 15.92
CA GLY A 63 -22.33 -3.57 16.74
C GLY A 63 -22.00 -2.08 16.80
N THR A 64 -20.98 -1.74 17.60
CA THR A 64 -20.42 -0.39 17.74
C THR A 64 -18.94 -0.41 17.40
N SER A 65 -18.39 0.72 16.94
CA SER A 65 -16.97 0.81 16.60
C SER A 65 -16.11 0.46 17.82
N PRO A 66 -15.06 -0.38 17.66
CA PRO A 66 -14.48 -0.92 16.41
C PRO A 66 -15.06 -2.26 15.93
N ASN A 67 -16.08 -2.81 16.59
CA ASN A 67 -16.58 -4.17 16.39
C ASN A 67 -17.86 -4.26 15.52
N ASN A 68 -18.07 -3.27 14.64
CA ASN A 68 -19.23 -3.27 13.76
C ASN A 68 -19.19 -4.45 12.77
N VAL A 69 -20.37 -4.92 12.40
CA VAL A 69 -20.58 -5.87 11.31
C VAL A 69 -21.54 -5.28 10.30
N ILE A 70 -21.34 -5.62 9.03
CA ILE A 70 -22.22 -5.26 7.91
C ILE A 70 -22.46 -6.50 7.06
N PRO A 71 -23.47 -6.54 6.17
CA PRO A 71 -23.70 -7.71 5.35
C PRO A 71 -22.48 -8.15 4.52
N GLY A 72 -22.25 -9.46 4.46
CA GLY A 72 -21.13 -10.06 3.72
C GLY A 72 -20.68 -11.41 4.26
N PHE A 73 -19.67 -11.98 3.61
CA PHE A 73 -19.04 -13.23 4.05
C PHE A 73 -18.14 -12.97 5.26
N TYR A 74 -18.21 -13.84 6.28
CA TYR A 74 -17.36 -13.79 7.46
C TYR A 74 -16.81 -15.18 7.78
N PHE A 75 -15.60 -15.23 8.36
CA PHE A 75 -15.08 -16.40 9.02
C PHE A 75 -14.61 -16.08 10.44
N TRP A 76 -14.75 -17.04 11.35
CA TRP A 76 -14.26 -16.92 12.71
C TRP A 76 -12.75 -17.18 12.74
N ASP A 77 -11.95 -16.30 13.35
CA ASP A 77 -10.50 -16.50 13.49
C ASP A 77 -10.09 -17.22 14.79
N GLY A 78 -11.05 -17.45 15.69
CA GLY A 78 -10.81 -17.96 17.05
C GLY A 78 -11.23 -16.97 18.13
N SER A 79 -11.33 -15.68 17.81
CA SER A 79 -11.70 -14.61 18.75
C SER A 79 -12.64 -13.55 18.15
N LYS A 80 -12.66 -13.39 16.82
CA LYS A 80 -13.52 -12.44 16.10
C LYS A 80 -13.94 -12.97 14.74
N TRP A 81 -15.07 -12.46 14.28
CA TRP A 81 -15.53 -12.56 12.90
C TRP A 81 -14.73 -11.60 12.02
N LEU A 82 -13.97 -12.17 11.10
CA LEU A 82 -13.29 -11.44 10.04
C LEU A 82 -14.15 -11.47 8.78
N ARG A 83 -14.48 -10.29 8.25
CA ARG A 83 -15.19 -10.18 6.98
C ARG A 83 -14.26 -10.62 5.86
N VAL A 84 -14.68 -11.58 5.06
CA VAL A 84 -14.06 -11.84 3.76
C VAL A 84 -14.46 -10.70 2.86
N THR A 85 -13.54 -9.78 2.64
CA THR A 85 -13.68 -8.75 1.62
C THR A 85 -13.03 -9.28 0.35
N THR A 86 -13.50 -8.83 -0.81
CA THR A 86 -12.61 -8.83 -1.98
C THR A 86 -11.38 -8.01 -1.57
N GLN A 87 -10.17 -8.50 -1.85
CA GLN A 87 -9.03 -7.59 -1.89
C GLN A 87 -9.18 -6.76 -3.17
N THR A 88 -10.11 -5.83 -3.12
CA THR A 88 -10.10 -4.61 -3.89
C THR A 88 -9.99 -3.55 -2.82
N SER A 89 -8.78 -3.31 -2.32
CA SER A 89 -8.53 -2.35 -1.25
C SER A 89 -9.29 -1.06 -1.55
N THR A 90 -10.37 -0.77 -0.80
CA THR A 90 -11.13 0.49 -0.96
C THR A 90 -10.31 1.69 -0.52
N SER A 91 -9.18 1.43 0.13
CA SER A 91 -8.07 2.36 0.25
C SER A 91 -7.04 1.93 -0.78
N ASN A 92 -6.99 2.59 -1.93
CA ASN A 92 -5.84 2.47 -2.81
C ASN A 92 -4.63 3.00 -2.04
N THR A 93 -3.87 2.10 -1.41
CA THR A 93 -2.65 2.43 -0.67
C THR A 93 -1.47 2.63 -1.61
N ASP A 94 -1.63 2.30 -2.88
CA ASP A 94 -0.57 2.28 -3.86
C ASP A 94 -0.64 3.55 -4.72
N TRP A 95 0.52 4.00 -5.21
CA TRP A 95 0.56 5.06 -6.20
C TRP A 95 0.40 4.48 -7.61
N SER A 96 -0.69 4.85 -8.31
CA SER A 96 -0.97 4.36 -9.65
C SER A 96 -0.11 5.03 -10.72
N ILE A 97 0.29 4.28 -11.76
CA ILE A 97 0.95 4.80 -12.97
C ILE A 97 0.05 5.70 -13.82
N THR A 98 -1.26 5.61 -13.64
CA THR A 98 -2.25 6.50 -14.27
C THR A 98 -2.65 7.65 -13.34
N GLY A 99 -2.07 7.72 -12.15
CA GLY A 99 -2.38 8.72 -11.12
C GLY A 99 -3.50 8.28 -10.17
N ASN A 100 -3.54 8.96 -9.01
CA ASN A 100 -4.54 8.76 -7.97
C ASN A 100 -5.47 9.99 -7.88
N THR A 101 -6.78 9.78 -7.73
CA THR A 101 -7.76 10.85 -7.44
C THR A 101 -8.12 10.86 -5.95
N GLY A 102 -8.58 12.01 -5.43
CA GLY A 102 -9.06 12.12 -4.04
C GLY A 102 -7.98 12.20 -2.95
N THR A 103 -6.76 12.64 -3.28
CA THR A 103 -5.66 12.78 -2.32
C THR A 103 -5.80 14.03 -1.43
N THR A 104 -5.32 13.92 -0.20
CA THR A 104 -5.14 15.05 0.75
C THR A 104 -3.66 15.20 1.07
N ALA A 105 -3.10 16.40 0.89
CA ALA A 105 -1.65 16.64 0.96
C ALA A 105 -0.98 16.24 2.30
N GLY A 106 -1.70 16.30 3.43
CA GLY A 106 -1.18 15.88 4.74
C GLY A 106 -1.30 14.38 5.04
N THR A 107 -1.97 13.61 4.18
CA THR A 107 -2.29 12.19 4.40
C THR A 107 -1.73 11.29 3.31
N ASN A 108 -1.74 11.75 2.05
CA ASN A 108 -1.37 10.96 0.88
C ASN A 108 -0.15 11.57 0.20
N PHE A 109 0.91 10.80 0.06
CA PHE A 109 2.14 11.23 -0.59
C PHE A 109 2.91 10.04 -1.17
N ILE A 110 3.80 10.31 -2.12
CA ILE A 110 4.84 9.38 -2.54
C ILE A 110 6.05 9.66 -1.64
N GLY A 111 6.43 8.71 -0.80
CA GLY A 111 7.56 8.90 0.11
C GLY A 111 7.56 7.98 1.30
N THR A 112 8.40 8.34 2.27
CA THR A 112 8.57 7.68 3.56
C THR A 112 7.94 8.53 4.66
N SER A 113 7.50 7.89 5.75
CA SER A 113 6.96 8.59 6.93
C SER A 113 7.98 8.67 8.09
N ASP A 114 9.15 8.08 7.89
CA ASP A 114 10.27 8.06 8.83
C ASP A 114 11.49 8.77 8.23
N ALA A 115 12.61 8.77 8.98
CA ALA A 115 13.86 9.41 8.56
C ALA A 115 14.65 8.54 7.56
N THR A 116 13.96 8.05 6.53
CA THR A 116 14.53 7.23 5.44
C THR A 116 14.41 7.97 4.11
N ASP A 117 15.44 7.86 3.27
CA ASP A 117 15.49 8.52 1.97
C ASP A 117 14.48 7.93 0.97
N LEU A 118 13.88 8.78 0.12
CA LEU A 118 13.10 8.34 -1.03
C LEU A 118 14.02 8.14 -2.24
N VAL A 119 14.06 6.93 -2.80
CA VAL A 119 14.94 6.56 -3.92
C VAL A 119 14.12 6.11 -5.13
N THR A 120 14.50 6.56 -6.32
CA THR A 120 14.00 6.02 -7.59
C THR A 120 15.13 5.30 -8.34
N LYS A 121 14.78 4.19 -8.98
CA LYS A 121 15.73 3.31 -9.66
C LYS A 121 15.25 2.93 -11.06
N THR A 122 16.19 2.73 -11.96
CA THR A 122 15.98 2.01 -13.22
C THR A 122 17.06 0.96 -13.38
N ASP A 123 16.71 -0.24 -13.82
CA ASP A 123 17.64 -1.38 -13.92
C ASP A 123 18.38 -1.67 -12.59
N ASN A 124 17.64 -1.58 -11.48
CA ASN A 124 18.16 -1.71 -10.11
C ASN A 124 19.27 -0.70 -9.72
N ALA A 125 19.60 0.27 -10.58
CA ALA A 125 20.53 1.36 -10.31
C ALA A 125 19.77 2.60 -9.82
N GLU A 126 20.29 3.23 -8.77
CA GLU A 126 19.77 4.50 -8.25
C GLU A 126 19.96 5.63 -9.25
N ARG A 127 18.86 6.33 -9.57
CA ARG A 127 18.85 7.46 -10.52
C ARG A 127 18.55 8.78 -9.83
N MET A 128 17.69 8.77 -8.81
CA MET A 128 17.38 9.94 -8.00
C MET A 128 17.19 9.53 -6.54
N ARG A 129 17.57 10.43 -5.65
CA ARG A 129 17.33 10.35 -4.20
C ARG A 129 16.83 11.67 -3.66
N ILE A 130 15.91 11.61 -2.70
CA ILE A 130 15.60 12.69 -1.79
C ILE A 130 15.99 12.20 -0.40
N THR A 131 16.98 12.83 0.23
CA THR A 131 17.41 12.44 1.57
C THR A 131 16.33 12.78 2.59
N ALA A 132 16.33 12.10 3.73
CA ALA A 132 15.47 12.42 4.87
C ALA A 132 15.69 13.86 5.39
N THR A 133 16.84 14.48 5.08
CA THR A 133 17.15 15.89 5.37
C THR A 133 16.71 16.88 4.29
N GLY A 134 16.14 16.40 3.18
CA GLY A 134 15.58 17.22 2.11
C GLY A 134 16.53 17.52 0.93
N ASN A 135 17.71 16.89 0.87
CA ASN A 135 18.63 17.08 -0.26
C ASN A 135 18.19 16.21 -1.44
N VAL A 136 18.16 16.78 -2.64
CA VAL A 136 17.80 16.05 -3.87
C VAL A 136 19.06 15.77 -4.69
N GLY A 137 19.29 14.51 -5.03
CA GLY A 137 20.35 14.06 -5.92
C GLY A 137 19.80 13.43 -7.18
N ILE A 138 20.38 13.77 -8.33
CA ILE A 138 20.15 13.07 -9.61
C ILE A 138 21.51 12.54 -10.06
N GLY A 139 21.61 11.23 -10.29
CA GLY A 139 22.87 10.57 -10.67
C GLY A 139 23.90 10.42 -9.53
N THR A 140 23.55 10.80 -8.30
CA THR A 140 24.40 10.65 -7.10
C THR A 140 23.59 10.05 -5.94
N ASN A 141 24.23 9.22 -5.12
CA ASN A 141 23.66 8.66 -3.90
C ASN A 141 24.01 9.48 -2.63
N SER A 142 24.82 10.52 -2.78
CA SER A 142 25.28 11.40 -1.70
C SER A 142 25.04 12.86 -2.07
N PRO A 143 23.77 13.28 -2.22
CA PRO A 143 23.48 14.67 -2.57
C PRO A 143 23.86 15.60 -1.42
N GLU A 144 24.72 16.57 -1.75
CA GLU A 144 25.06 17.66 -0.86
C GLU A 144 23.92 18.67 -0.86
N GLY A 145 23.54 19.17 0.32
CA GLY A 145 22.54 20.22 0.41
C GLY A 145 23.05 21.47 -0.27
N LYS A 146 22.16 22.24 -0.92
CA LYS A 146 22.52 23.56 -1.45
C LYS A 146 23.10 24.41 -0.33
N SER A 147 24.43 24.51 -0.28
CA SER A 147 25.12 25.42 0.63
C SER A 147 24.95 26.84 0.12
N GLY A 148 23.82 27.46 0.48
CA GLY A 148 23.68 28.88 0.78
C GLY A 148 24.25 29.94 -0.17
N SER A 149 24.54 29.66 -1.44
CA SER A 149 24.87 30.68 -2.42
C SER A 149 23.76 30.77 -3.46
N PRO A 150 22.95 31.84 -3.46
CA PRO A 150 21.97 32.07 -4.51
C PRO A 150 22.72 32.37 -5.80
N GLY A 151 22.83 31.38 -6.67
CA GLY A 151 23.30 31.57 -8.04
C GLY A 151 24.58 30.82 -8.36
N SER A 152 24.43 29.56 -8.78
CA SER A 152 25.16 29.09 -9.95
C SER A 152 24.43 27.90 -10.55
N ALA A 153 23.40 28.18 -11.35
CA ALA A 153 22.81 27.18 -12.24
C ALA A 153 23.73 26.86 -13.45
N ILE A 154 25.02 27.22 -13.37
CA ILE A 154 26.00 27.12 -14.45
C ILE A 154 27.20 26.23 -14.10
N ASP A 155 27.10 25.37 -13.09
CA ASP A 155 28.19 24.45 -12.69
C ASP A 155 28.44 23.31 -13.71
N ASP A 156 27.64 23.22 -14.78
CA ASP A 156 27.82 22.25 -15.89
C ASP A 156 28.17 22.91 -17.24
N LEU A 157 28.52 24.21 -17.25
CA LEU A 157 28.96 24.94 -18.46
C LEU A 157 30.36 25.58 -18.26
N LEU A 158 31.30 24.82 -17.74
CA LEU A 158 32.73 25.18 -17.72
C LEU A 158 33.25 25.08 -19.16
N ASP A 159 33.32 26.17 -19.94
CA ASP A 159 34.59 26.90 -20.15
C ASP A 159 34.40 28.38 -20.59
N TYR A 160 33.16 28.84 -20.79
CA TYR A 160 32.92 30.11 -21.50
C TYR A 160 32.27 31.22 -20.68
N VAL A 161 31.64 30.95 -19.52
CA VAL A 161 30.99 32.01 -18.73
C VAL A 161 31.23 31.80 -17.24
N THR A 162 31.95 32.72 -16.60
CA THR A 162 32.12 32.74 -15.13
C THR A 162 31.33 33.91 -14.54
N PHE A 163 30.35 33.63 -13.68
CA PHE A 163 29.70 34.64 -12.84
C PHE A 163 30.35 34.64 -11.46
N LYS A 164 31.02 35.74 -11.09
CA LYS A 164 31.53 35.92 -9.72
C LYS A 164 30.48 36.64 -8.86
N ASN A 165 30.46 36.34 -7.56
CA ASN A 165 29.59 37.00 -6.57
C ASN A 165 29.83 38.52 -6.42
N ASN A 166 30.80 39.08 -7.15
CA ASN A 166 31.16 40.50 -7.17
C ASN A 166 30.61 41.24 -8.40
N GLY A 167 29.80 40.57 -9.24
CA GLY A 167 29.18 41.15 -10.44
C GLY A 167 30.06 41.19 -11.69
N ASN A 168 31.26 40.57 -11.64
CA ASN A 168 32.12 40.44 -12.82
C ASN A 168 31.70 39.20 -13.64
N ILE A 169 31.58 39.37 -14.95
CA ILE A 169 31.26 38.31 -15.92
C ILE A 169 32.50 38.10 -16.79
N GLY A 170 33.08 36.90 -16.76
CA GLY A 170 34.19 36.53 -17.65
C GLY A 170 33.71 35.66 -18.79
N ILE A 171 34.07 36.02 -20.04
CA ILE A 171 33.89 35.16 -21.21
C ILE A 171 35.25 34.65 -21.68
N GLY A 172 35.48 33.33 -21.61
CA GLY A 172 36.77 32.71 -21.98
C GLY A 172 37.95 33.02 -21.05
N THR A 173 37.67 33.52 -19.84
CA THR A 173 38.67 33.74 -18.77
C THR A 173 38.13 33.27 -17.43
N THR A 174 38.96 32.56 -16.66
CA THR A 174 38.65 32.13 -15.29
C THR A 174 38.95 33.22 -14.26
N THR A 175 39.63 34.31 -14.68
CA THR A 175 40.06 35.41 -13.81
C THR A 175 39.61 36.79 -14.32
N PRO A 176 38.30 37.05 -14.56
CA PRO A 176 37.83 38.37 -14.94
C PRO A 176 38.13 39.40 -13.84
N THR A 177 38.76 40.51 -14.23
CA THR A 177 39.19 41.60 -13.33
C THR A 177 38.23 42.79 -13.31
N GLU A 178 37.38 42.96 -14.34
CA GLU A 178 36.47 44.09 -14.49
C GLU A 178 35.04 43.65 -14.83
N LYS A 179 34.07 44.58 -14.73
CA LYS A 179 32.68 44.40 -15.18
C LYS A 179 32.55 44.67 -16.69
N LEU A 180 31.64 43.97 -17.37
CA LEU A 180 31.25 44.30 -18.74
C LEU A 180 30.22 45.44 -18.67
N GLU A 181 30.51 46.59 -19.29
CA GLU A 181 29.55 47.69 -19.45
C GLU A 181 28.52 47.40 -20.54
#